data_AF-A0A7Y2F1K7-F1
#
_entry.id   AF-A0A7Y2F1K7-F1
#
_cell.length_a   1.000
_cell.length_b   1.000
_cell.length_c   1.000
_cell.angle_alpha   90.00
_cell.angle_beta   90.00
_cell.angle_gamma   90.00
#
_symmetry.space_group_name_H-M   'P 1'
#
loop_
_entity.id
_entity.type
_entity.pdbx_description
1 polymer ?
#
loop_
_entity_poly.entity_id
_entity_poly.type
_entity_poly.pdbx_seq_one_letter_code
_entity_poly.pdbx_strand_id
1 'polypeptide(L)'
;YCFHDDQTLATKATWVFEFVCRKNLSLIYPYLDHIFKHLPEVKADGALRSMGLMCELITIAYYKEKDQALKEQFTSTHKDIMIEQCFDWLITQQKVACQVRAMTSLFYLGTEREWIHDELRQLLDRGIPTGSPGYQARAKTVLKQINVFETKLKHKD
;
A
#
# COMPACT_ATOMS: atom_id res chain seq x y z
N TYR A 1 6.18 -5.72 -18.75
CA TYR A 1 7.19 -6.71 -18.28
C TYR A 1 6.88 -7.27 -16.90
N CYS A 2 6.50 -6.47 -15.89
CA CYS A 2 6.13 -7.00 -14.57
C CYS A 2 4.92 -7.95 -14.60
N PHE A 3 4.01 -7.77 -15.57
CA PHE A 3 2.80 -8.56 -15.78
C PHE A 3 2.92 -9.49 -17.01
N HIS A 4 4.09 -10.09 -17.22
CA HIS A 4 4.36 -10.95 -18.37
C HIS A 4 4.07 -12.43 -18.03
N ASP A 5 3.59 -13.22 -19.00
CA ASP A 5 3.25 -14.64 -18.79
C ASP A 5 4.46 -15.51 -18.39
N ASP A 6 5.65 -15.20 -18.94
CA ASP A 6 6.92 -15.75 -18.45
C ASP A 6 7.22 -15.23 -17.02
N GLN A 7 7.02 -16.13 -16.06
CA GLN A 7 7.19 -15.84 -14.64
C GLN A 7 8.63 -15.50 -14.24
N THR A 8 9.64 -16.02 -14.93
CA THR A 8 11.05 -15.69 -14.68
C THR A 8 11.33 -14.27 -15.12
N LEU A 9 10.85 -13.88 -16.30
CA LEU A 9 10.96 -12.52 -16.81
C LEU A 9 10.19 -11.54 -15.93
N ALA A 10 8.95 -11.87 -15.56
CA ALA A 10 8.11 -11.06 -14.68
C ALA A 10 8.77 -10.82 -13.32
N THR A 11 9.40 -11.85 -12.74
CA THR A 11 10.12 -11.74 -11.47
C THR A 11 11.30 -10.77 -11.57
N LYS A 12 12.16 -10.94 -12.59
CA LYS A 12 13.32 -10.06 -12.82
C LYS A 12 12.88 -8.62 -13.08
N ALA A 13 11.85 -8.44 -13.92
CA ALA A 13 11.29 -7.12 -14.21
C ALA A 13 10.76 -6.44 -12.95
N THR A 14 10.09 -7.20 -12.08
CA THR A 14 9.53 -6.66 -10.83
C THR A 14 10.62 -6.21 -9.85
N TRP A 15 11.77 -6.87 -9.83
CA TRP A 15 12.92 -6.42 -9.03
C TRP A 15 13.50 -5.10 -9.54
N VAL A 16 13.64 -4.97 -10.87
CA VAL A 16 14.08 -3.71 -11.49
C VAL A 16 13.05 -2.61 -11.21
N PHE A 17 11.76 -2.91 -11.32
CA PHE A 17 10.68 -1.99 -11.01
C PHE A 17 10.74 -1.48 -9.57
N GLU A 18 10.94 -2.38 -8.59
CA GLU A 18 11.15 -1.97 -7.20
C GLU A 18 12.36 -1.04 -7.04
N PHE A 19 13.48 -1.33 -7.72
CA PHE A 19 14.64 -0.45 -7.70
C PHE A 19 14.31 0.94 -8.27
N VAL A 20 13.57 1.01 -9.38
CA VAL A 20 13.09 2.26 -9.96
C VAL A 20 12.23 3.03 -8.95
N CYS A 21 11.22 2.40 -8.35
CA CYS A 21 10.35 3.04 -7.36
C CYS A 21 11.14 3.62 -6.17
N ARG A 22 12.20 2.94 -5.71
CA ARG A 22 13.06 3.42 -4.62
C ARG A 22 13.98 4.57 -5.03
N LYS A 23 14.43 4.59 -6.28
CA LYS A 23 15.40 5.59 -6.76
C LYS A 23 14.73 6.86 -7.25
N ASN A 24 13.65 6.73 -8.01
CA ASN A 24 12.88 7.86 -8.50
C ASN A 24 11.45 7.42 -8.82
N LEU A 25 10.56 7.65 -7.86
CA LEU A 25 9.15 7.27 -7.97
C LEU A 25 8.43 8.01 -9.12
N SER A 26 8.84 9.24 -9.46
CA SER A 26 8.19 10.00 -10.53
C SER A 26 8.24 9.34 -11.90
N LEU A 27 9.21 8.42 -12.12
CA LEU A 27 9.32 7.66 -13.37
C LEU A 27 8.15 6.73 -13.61
N ILE A 28 7.39 6.35 -12.58
CA ILE A 28 6.23 5.47 -12.72
C ILE A 28 4.91 6.24 -12.89
N TYR A 29 4.88 7.56 -12.69
CA TYR A 29 3.64 8.34 -12.71
C TYR A 29 2.89 8.27 -14.05
N PRO A 30 3.55 8.35 -15.22
CA PRO A 30 2.87 8.21 -16.50
C PRO A 30 2.27 6.82 -16.77
N TYR A 31 2.58 5.83 -15.92
CA TYR A 31 2.20 4.44 -16.11
C TYR A 31 1.22 3.95 -15.04
N LEU A 32 0.74 4.83 -14.14
CA LEU A 32 -0.14 4.41 -13.04
C LEU A 32 -1.41 3.74 -13.54
N ASP A 33 -2.05 4.26 -14.58
CA ASP A 33 -3.25 3.65 -15.18
C ASP A 33 -3.00 2.18 -15.56
N HIS A 34 -1.88 1.91 -16.24
CA HIS A 34 -1.50 0.55 -16.63
C HIS A 34 -1.16 -0.32 -15.42
N ILE A 35 -0.42 0.23 -14.45
CA ILE A 35 -0.01 -0.49 -13.25
C ILE A 35 -1.23 -0.89 -12.42
N PHE A 36 -2.12 0.05 -12.09
CA PHE A 36 -3.29 -0.23 -11.28
C PHE A 36 -4.30 -1.12 -11.99
N LYS A 37 -4.43 -1.01 -13.32
CA LYS A 37 -5.26 -1.94 -14.10
C LYS A 37 -4.86 -3.40 -13.88
N HIS A 38 -3.56 -3.71 -13.84
CA HIS A 38 -3.06 -5.09 -13.75
C HIS A 38 -2.64 -5.49 -12.32
N LEU A 39 -2.65 -4.56 -11.36
CA LEU A 39 -2.31 -4.84 -9.96
C LEU A 39 -3.11 -6.01 -9.37
N PRO A 40 -4.44 -6.15 -9.61
CA PRO A 40 -5.23 -7.28 -9.10
C PRO A 40 -4.78 -8.67 -9.58
N GLU A 41 -4.09 -8.73 -10.71
CA GLU A 41 -3.65 -9.97 -11.36
C GLU A 41 -2.36 -10.52 -10.72
N VAL A 42 -1.66 -9.72 -9.91
CA VAL A 42 -0.39 -10.12 -9.29
C VAL A 42 -0.64 -11.10 -8.15
N LYS A 43 -0.05 -12.30 -8.24
CA LYS A 43 -0.17 -13.35 -7.19
C LYS A 43 1.15 -13.85 -6.62
N ALA A 44 2.26 -13.67 -7.31
CA ALA A 44 3.55 -14.18 -6.85
C ALA A 44 4.08 -13.40 -5.65
N ASP A 45 4.48 -14.08 -4.58
CA ASP A 45 4.99 -13.49 -3.31
C ASP A 45 6.03 -12.38 -3.54
N GLY A 46 7.01 -12.65 -4.40
CA GLY A 46 8.08 -11.70 -4.71
C GLY A 46 7.56 -10.43 -5.38
N ALA A 47 6.55 -10.57 -6.25
CA ALA A 47 5.93 -9.47 -6.95
C ALA A 47 4.99 -8.68 -6.04
N LEU A 48 4.15 -9.35 -5.25
CA LEU A 48 3.28 -8.74 -4.25
C LEU A 48 4.06 -7.90 -3.24
N ARG A 49 5.26 -8.35 -2.83
CA ARG A 49 6.16 -7.56 -1.99
C ARG A 49 6.58 -6.24 -2.65
N SER A 50 6.93 -6.28 -3.93
CA SER A 50 7.34 -5.10 -4.69
C SER A 50 6.17 -4.17 -5.01
N MET A 51 4.99 -4.72 -5.30
CA MET A 51 3.77 -3.94 -5.51
C MET A 51 3.29 -3.27 -4.22
N GLY A 52 3.37 -3.96 -3.09
CA GLY A 52 3.10 -3.37 -1.77
C GLY A 52 4.07 -2.23 -1.45
N LEU A 53 5.35 -2.34 -1.81
CA LEU A 53 6.31 -1.23 -1.69
C LEU A 53 5.91 -0.04 -2.55
N MET A 54 5.54 -0.29 -3.79
CA MET A 54 5.09 0.78 -4.67
C MET A 54 3.86 1.50 -4.08
N CYS A 55 2.87 0.77 -3.57
CA CYS A 55 1.67 1.37 -2.95
C CYS A 55 2.04 2.22 -1.72
N GLU A 56 2.94 1.73 -0.86
CA GLU A 56 3.42 2.48 0.30
C GLU A 56 4.16 3.76 -0.10
N LEU A 57 5.01 3.69 -1.13
CA LEU A 57 5.74 4.86 -1.62
C LEU A 57 4.80 5.89 -2.25
N ILE A 58 3.83 5.46 -3.07
CA ILE A 58 2.82 6.36 -3.67
C ILE A 58 2.02 7.08 -2.58
N THR A 59 1.55 6.34 -1.58
CA THR A 59 0.74 6.93 -0.51
C THR A 59 1.55 7.89 0.36
N ILE A 60 2.82 7.58 0.66
CA ILE A 60 3.71 8.52 1.35
C ILE A 60 3.93 9.79 0.51
N ALA A 61 4.29 9.64 -0.76
CA ALA A 61 4.56 10.75 -1.66
C ALA A 61 3.33 11.67 -1.79
N TYR A 62 2.14 11.08 -1.95
CA TYR A 62 0.88 11.82 -2.11
C TYR A 62 0.41 12.47 -0.80
N TYR A 63 0.29 11.71 0.29
CA TYR A 63 -0.36 12.17 1.51
C TYR A 63 0.58 12.90 2.47
N LYS A 64 1.84 12.48 2.57
CA LYS A 64 2.81 13.06 3.50
C LYS A 64 3.68 14.12 2.83
N GLU A 65 4.27 13.80 1.68
CA GLU A 65 5.22 14.69 0.99
C GLU A 65 4.51 15.73 0.11
N LYS A 66 3.23 15.48 -0.22
CA LYS A 66 2.40 16.36 -1.05
C LYS A 66 3.01 16.61 -2.43
N ASP A 67 3.61 15.57 -3.03
CA ASP A 67 4.17 15.61 -4.38
C ASP A 67 3.12 16.11 -5.38
N GLN A 68 3.40 17.25 -6.03
CA GLN A 68 2.46 17.88 -6.94
C GLN A 68 2.33 17.11 -8.26
N ALA A 69 3.42 16.53 -8.76
CA ALA A 69 3.39 15.76 -10.00
C ALA A 69 2.54 14.49 -9.86
N LEU A 70 2.51 13.92 -8.66
CA LEU A 70 1.67 12.75 -8.36
C LEU A 70 0.19 13.11 -8.20
N LYS A 71 -0.15 14.32 -7.72
CA LYS A 71 -1.55 14.69 -7.44
C LYS A 71 -2.46 14.61 -8.66
N GLU A 72 -1.93 15.00 -9.81
CA GLU A 72 -2.67 14.99 -11.08
C GLU A 72 -2.82 13.57 -11.65
N GLN A 73 -1.99 12.61 -11.22
CA GLN A 73 -1.91 11.25 -11.77
C GLN A 73 -2.54 10.21 -10.83
N PHE A 74 -2.59 10.45 -9.53
CA PHE A 74 -3.14 9.50 -8.55
C PHE A 74 -4.65 9.69 -8.34
N THR A 75 -5.40 9.13 -9.29
CA THR A 75 -6.86 9.24 -9.39
C THR A 75 -7.62 8.51 -8.28
N SER A 76 -8.92 8.78 -8.15
CA SER A 76 -9.81 8.05 -7.25
C SER A 76 -9.87 6.55 -7.58
N THR A 77 -9.88 6.19 -8.87
CA THR A 77 -9.88 4.79 -9.33
C THR A 77 -8.60 4.06 -8.88
N HIS A 78 -7.44 4.71 -8.95
CA HIS A 78 -6.20 4.13 -8.41
C HIS A 78 -6.29 3.86 -6.90
N LYS A 79 -6.89 4.80 -6.16
CA LYS A 79 -7.11 4.65 -4.71
C LYS A 79 -8.07 3.50 -4.43
N ASP A 80 -9.18 3.38 -5.16
CA ASP A 80 -10.16 2.30 -5.00
C ASP A 80 -9.49 0.92 -5.16
N ILE A 81 -8.77 0.74 -6.27
CA ILE A 81 -8.02 -0.50 -6.53
C ILE A 81 -6.99 -0.75 -5.42
N MET A 82 -6.23 0.27 -5.02
CA MET A 82 -5.23 0.12 -3.96
C MET A 82 -5.86 -0.31 -2.63
N ILE A 83 -7.02 0.25 -2.27
CA ILE A 83 -7.75 -0.08 -1.05
C ILE A 83 -8.17 -1.55 -1.07
N GLU A 84 -8.83 -1.98 -2.16
CA GLU A 84 -9.27 -3.37 -2.32
C GLU A 84 -8.09 -4.34 -2.23
N GLN A 85 -7.00 -4.08 -2.96
CA GLN A 85 -5.84 -4.96 -2.95
C GLN A 85 -5.14 -4.97 -1.59
N CYS A 86 -4.99 -3.83 -0.92
CA CYS A 86 -4.36 -3.79 0.39
C CYS A 86 -5.17 -4.55 1.45
N PHE A 87 -6.51 -4.44 1.43
CA PHE A 87 -7.35 -5.23 2.33
C PHE A 87 -7.31 -6.72 1.98
N ASP A 88 -7.36 -7.09 0.70
CA ASP A 88 -7.21 -8.48 0.26
C ASP A 88 -5.89 -9.08 0.76
N TRP A 89 -4.78 -8.33 0.70
CA TRP A 89 -3.48 -8.80 1.19
C TRP A 89 -3.42 -8.96 2.72
N LEU A 90 -4.24 -8.22 3.47
CA LEU A 90 -4.33 -8.38 4.93
C LEU A 90 -5.24 -9.56 5.34
N ILE A 91 -6.24 -9.87 4.53
CA ILE A 91 -7.22 -10.93 4.82
C ILE A 91 -6.74 -12.29 4.32
N THR A 92 -6.02 -12.33 3.20
CA THR A 92 -5.50 -13.56 2.61
C THR A 92 -4.13 -13.94 3.14
N GLN A 93 -3.72 -15.19 2.89
CA GLN A 93 -2.41 -15.69 3.31
C GLN A 93 -1.30 -15.07 2.45
N GLN A 94 -0.76 -13.94 2.90
CA GLN A 94 0.35 -13.25 2.26
C GLN A 94 1.60 -13.22 3.15
N LYS A 95 2.77 -13.02 2.53
CA LYS A 95 4.01 -12.79 3.29
C LYS A 95 3.95 -11.45 4.03
N VAL A 96 4.47 -11.44 5.25
CA VAL A 96 4.47 -10.27 6.14
C VAL A 96 4.98 -9.00 5.47
N ALA A 97 5.98 -9.10 4.59
CA ALA A 97 6.56 -7.95 3.91
C ALA A 97 5.58 -7.23 2.96
N CYS A 98 4.58 -7.92 2.41
CA CYS A 98 3.49 -7.31 1.64
C CYS A 98 2.47 -6.68 2.61
N GLN A 99 2.04 -7.44 3.61
CA GLN A 99 1.04 -7.01 4.61
C GLN A 99 1.42 -5.71 5.31
N VAL A 100 2.65 -5.59 5.83
CA VAL A 100 3.07 -4.39 6.59
C VAL A 100 3.04 -3.11 5.74
N ARG A 101 3.23 -3.24 4.43
CA ARG A 101 3.17 -2.13 3.47
C ARG A 101 1.72 -1.77 3.12
N ALA A 102 0.87 -2.79 3.02
CA ALA A 102 -0.58 -2.61 2.89
C ALA A 102 -1.14 -1.81 4.08
N MET A 103 -0.74 -2.14 5.32
CA MET A 103 -1.17 -1.40 6.52
C MET A 103 -0.80 0.09 6.46
N THR A 104 0.41 0.40 5.99
CA THR A 104 0.87 1.79 5.89
C THR A 104 0.12 2.53 4.78
N SER A 105 -0.14 1.87 3.67
CA SER A 105 -0.93 2.43 2.56
C SER A 105 -2.36 2.75 3.00
N LEU A 106 -3.03 1.79 3.66
CA LEU A 106 -4.39 1.96 4.18
C LEU A 106 -4.48 3.04 5.26
N PHE A 107 -3.46 3.19 6.10
CA PHE A 107 -3.41 4.33 7.04
C PHE A 107 -3.50 5.67 6.29
N TYR A 108 -2.69 5.88 5.26
CA TYR A 108 -2.72 7.14 4.52
C TYR A 108 -4.00 7.33 3.73
N LEU A 109 -4.51 6.29 3.07
CA LEU A 109 -5.80 6.33 2.36
C LEU A 109 -6.95 6.67 3.32
N GLY A 110 -6.91 6.16 4.54
CA GLY A 110 -7.91 6.48 5.56
C GLY A 110 -7.87 7.91 6.09
N THR A 111 -6.79 8.66 5.84
CA THR A 111 -6.79 10.12 6.12
C THR A 111 -7.69 10.90 5.17
N GLU A 112 -8.07 10.32 4.03
CA GLU A 112 -9.03 10.87 3.07
C GLU A 112 -10.40 10.18 3.16
N ARG A 113 -10.44 8.90 3.56
CA ARG A 113 -11.66 8.08 3.63
C ARG A 113 -11.78 7.41 4.99
N GLU A 114 -12.49 8.06 5.90
CA GLU A 114 -12.55 7.73 7.33
C GLU A 114 -12.83 6.24 7.62
N TRP A 115 -13.78 5.63 6.91
CA TRP A 115 -14.18 4.22 7.10
C TRP A 115 -13.00 3.22 7.01
N ILE A 116 -11.93 3.57 6.29
CA ILE A 116 -10.74 2.72 6.15
C ILE A 116 -10.04 2.55 7.51
N HIS A 117 -10.00 3.58 8.35
CA HIS A 117 -9.36 3.48 9.66
C HIS A 117 -10.11 2.53 10.60
N ASP A 118 -11.44 2.53 10.55
CA ASP A 118 -12.27 1.62 11.33
C ASP A 118 -12.07 0.16 10.91
N GLU A 119 -12.11 -0.11 9.61
CA GLU A 119 -11.89 -1.46 9.07
C GLU A 119 -10.45 -1.95 9.33
N LEU A 120 -9.46 -1.08 9.10
CA LEU A 120 -8.06 -1.41 9.34
C LEU A 120 -7.81 -1.72 10.82
N ARG A 121 -8.38 -0.94 11.74
CA ARG A 121 -8.27 -1.16 13.17
C ARG A 121 -8.77 -2.56 13.56
N GLN A 122 -9.97 -2.91 13.11
CA GLN A 122 -10.56 -4.23 13.39
C GLN A 122 -9.68 -5.38 12.89
N LEU A 123 -9.14 -5.27 11.67
CA LEU A 123 -8.25 -6.29 11.10
C LEU A 123 -6.93 -6.41 11.88
N LEU A 124 -6.34 -5.28 12.27
CA LEU A 124 -5.09 -5.27 13.01
C LEU A 124 -5.26 -5.85 14.42
N ASP A 125 -6.32 -5.48 15.14
CA ASP A 125 -6.59 -5.99 16.48
C ASP A 125 -6.81 -7.52 16.49
N ARG A 126 -7.52 -8.05 15.48
CA ARG A 126 -7.69 -9.49 15.29
C ARG A 126 -6.39 -10.20 14.89
N GLY A 127 -5.53 -9.55 14.10
CA GLY A 127 -4.30 -10.14 13.58
C GLY A 127 -3.10 -10.09 14.54
N ILE A 128 -3.06 -9.15 15.50
CA ILE A 128 -1.92 -9.02 16.43
C ILE A 128 -1.63 -10.29 17.25
N PRO A 129 -2.62 -11.00 17.82
CA PRO A 129 -2.36 -12.17 18.67
C PRO A 129 -1.62 -13.31 17.95
N THR A 130 -1.86 -13.48 16.66
CA THR A 130 -1.33 -14.60 15.85
C THR A 130 -0.29 -14.17 14.81
N GLY A 131 -0.13 -12.86 14.59
CA GLY A 131 0.80 -12.32 13.60
C GLY A 131 2.26 -12.52 13.98
N SER A 132 3.13 -12.57 12.98
CA SER A 132 4.59 -12.58 13.18
C SER A 132 5.08 -11.32 13.94
N PRO A 133 6.29 -11.33 14.54
CA PRO A 133 6.83 -10.15 15.20
C PRO A 133 6.84 -8.89 14.33
N GLY A 134 7.15 -9.05 13.03
CA GLY A 134 7.12 -7.94 12.06
C GLY A 134 5.72 -7.41 11.80
N TYR A 135 4.72 -8.30 11.72
CA TYR A 135 3.31 -7.92 11.61
C TYR A 135 2.87 -7.14 12.85
N GLN A 136 3.10 -7.69 14.04
CA GLN A 136 2.71 -7.07 15.31
C GLN A 136 3.33 -5.68 15.50
N ALA A 137 4.62 -5.55 15.19
CA ALA A 137 5.33 -4.27 15.29
C ALA A 137 4.70 -3.21 14.37
N ARG A 138 4.40 -3.59 13.12
CA ARG A 138 3.77 -2.65 12.19
C ARG A 138 2.33 -2.34 12.59
N ALA A 139 1.54 -3.34 12.97
CA ALA A 139 0.14 -3.17 13.37
C ALA A 139 0.02 -2.18 14.53
N LYS A 140 0.83 -2.35 15.59
CA LYS A 140 0.89 -1.41 16.73
C LYS A 140 1.28 0.01 16.30
N THR A 141 2.23 0.13 15.38
CA THR A 141 2.65 1.43 14.84
C THR A 141 1.50 2.11 14.11
N VAL A 142 0.79 1.39 13.25
CA VAL A 142 -0.32 1.92 12.46
C VAL A 142 -1.51 2.29 13.34
N LEU A 143 -1.90 1.46 14.31
CA LEU A 143 -2.94 1.79 15.29
C LEU A 143 -2.63 3.07 16.07
N LYS A 144 -1.37 3.26 16.46
CA LYS A 144 -0.92 4.50 17.10
C LYS A 144 -1.05 5.69 16.14
N GLN A 145 -0.69 5.54 14.87
CA GLN A 145 -0.82 6.60 13.87
C GLN A 145 -2.28 7.01 13.67
N ILE A 146 -3.21 6.04 13.58
CA ILE A 146 -4.65 6.29 13.48
C ILE A 146 -5.13 7.12 14.68
N ASN A 147 -4.85 6.67 15.91
CA ASN A 147 -5.28 7.39 17.12
C ASN A 147 -4.76 8.83 17.16
N VAL A 148 -3.49 9.05 16.78
CA VAL A 148 -2.88 10.39 16.74
C VAL A 148 -3.55 11.27 15.69
N PHE A 149 -3.88 10.71 14.51
CA PHE A 149 -4.56 11.43 13.45
C PHE A 149 -5.97 11.86 13.88
N GLU A 150 -6.78 10.93 14.39
CA GLU A 150 -8.15 11.20 14.86
C GLU A 150 -8.17 12.22 16.00
N THR A 151 -7.22 12.15 16.94
CA THR A 151 -7.10 13.13 18.03
C THR A 151 -6.82 14.53 17.50
N LYS A 152 -5.98 14.66 16.46
CA LYS A 152 -5.68 15.94 15.83
C LYS A 152 -6.86 16.51 15.05
N LEU A 153 -7.74 15.67 14.51
CA LEU A 153 -8.97 16.13 13.85
C LEU A 153 -9.93 16.74 14.88
N LYS A 154 -10.18 16.05 16.00
CA LYS A 154 -11.05 16.50 17.09
C LYS A 154 -10.61 17.78 17.80
N HIS A 155 -9.40 18.28 17.56
CA HIS A 155 -8.89 19.53 18.14
C HIS A 155 -8.82 20.67 17.11
N LYS A 156 -9.24 20.42 15.87
CA LYS A 156 -9.36 21.43 14.81
C LYS A 156 -10.79 21.94 14.62
N ASP A 157 -11.77 21.21 15.12
CA ASP A 157 -13.18 21.59 15.22
C ASP A 157 -13.45 22.31 16.56
#